data_AF-A0AAN6Q4R0-F1
#
_entry.id   AF-A0AAN6Q4R0-F1
#
_cell.length_a   1.000
_cell.length_b   1.000
_cell.length_c   1.000
_cell.angle_alpha   90.00
_cell.angle_beta   90.00
_cell.angle_gamma   90.00
#
_symmetry.space_group_name_H-M   'P 1'
#
loop_
_entity.id
_entity.type
_entity.pdbx_description
1 polymer ?
#
loop_
_entity_poly.entity_id
_entity_poly.type
_entity_poly.pdbx_seq_one_letter_code
_entity_poly.pdbx_strand_id
1 'polypeptide(L)'
;MSAVMKDAVSVCRVLLVRYLWVDALCIIQHAHFTICAMSSPSCHQGFLGRRQVTLDVAFRSTLYPPVQGTYTLILTGLHKKVEYPFDPHSIELRNSPWNKRGWVFQEQALSTRKLFFGGRIVPL
;
A
#
# COMPACT_ATOMS: atom_id res chain seq x y z
N MET A 1 15.60 -1.93 17.19
CA MET A 1 15.03 -1.27 16.00
C MET A 1 13.86 -2.08 15.47
N SER A 2 12.68 -1.47 15.38
CA SER A 2 11.44 -2.14 14.98
C SER A 2 11.48 -2.61 13.53
N ALA A 3 10.63 -3.58 13.15
CA ALA A 3 10.60 -4.08 11.77
C ALA A 3 10.16 -2.99 10.78
N VAL A 4 9.18 -2.15 11.16
CA VAL A 4 8.75 -1.00 10.36
C VAL A 4 9.88 0.01 10.15
N MET A 5 10.72 0.26 11.17
CA MET A 5 11.87 1.17 11.03
C MET A 5 12.92 0.62 10.06
N LYS A 6 13.20 -0.70 10.11
CA LYS A 6 14.12 -1.36 9.16
C LYS A 6 13.63 -1.17 7.72
N ASP A 7 12.35 -1.40 7.50
CA ASP A 7 11.73 -1.24 6.19
C ASP A 7 11.74 0.22 5.71
N ALA A 8 11.43 1.17 6.59
CA ALA A 8 11.48 2.59 6.27
C ALA A 8 12.90 3.04 5.88
N VAL A 9 13.93 2.57 6.60
CA VAL A 9 15.33 2.82 6.24
C VAL A 9 15.68 2.22 4.88
N SER A 10 15.23 1.00 4.59
CA SER A 10 15.44 0.37 3.28
C SER A 10 14.80 1.17 2.15
N VAL A 11 13.55 1.64 2.34
CA VAL A 11 12.85 2.51 1.37
C VAL A 11 13.61 3.81 1.15
N CYS A 12 14.01 4.50 2.21
CA CYS A 12 14.78 5.74 2.09
C CYS A 12 16.10 5.54 1.35
N ARG A 13 16.81 4.43 1.59
CA ARG A 13 18.06 4.10 0.88
C ARG A 13 17.84 3.88 -0.61
N VAL A 14 16.81 3.13 -1.00
CA VAL A 14 16.49 2.86 -2.41
C VAL A 14 16.04 4.14 -3.13
N LEU A 15 15.26 4.99 -2.46
CA LEU A 15 14.78 6.26 -2.99
C LEU A 15 15.78 7.42 -2.82
N LEU A 16 17.00 7.14 -2.36
CA LEU A 16 18.08 8.12 -2.18
C LEU A 16 17.71 9.29 -1.25
N VAL A 17 16.87 9.04 -0.24
CA VAL A 17 16.50 10.01 0.80
C VAL A 17 17.42 9.82 2.02
N ARG A 18 18.11 10.90 2.40
CA ARG A 18 19.14 10.89 3.45
C ARG A 18 18.59 10.92 4.88
N TYR A 19 17.43 11.51 5.08
CA TYR A 19 16.88 11.77 6.42
C TYR A 19 15.51 11.13 6.58
N LEU A 20 15.33 10.42 7.69
CA LEU A 20 14.07 9.82 8.11
C LEU A 20 13.66 10.45 9.44
N TRP A 21 12.47 11.03 9.48
CA TRP A 21 11.87 11.57 10.69
C TRP A 21 10.87 10.55 11.25
N VAL A 22 10.95 10.26 12.55
CA VAL A 22 10.08 9.30 13.25
C VAL A 22 9.52 9.97 14.51
N ASP A 23 8.24 9.73 14.80
CA ASP A 23 7.54 10.23 16.00
C ASP A 23 7.67 11.75 16.21
N ALA A 24 7.54 12.50 15.11
CA ALA A 24 7.48 13.96 15.17
C ALA A 24 6.07 14.42 15.61
N LEU A 25 6.02 15.36 16.55
CA LEU A 25 4.76 16.00 17.00
C LEU A 25 4.01 16.70 15.84
N CYS A 26 4.72 17.11 14.79
CA CYS A 26 4.15 17.76 13.61
C CYS A 26 4.64 17.10 12.32
N ILE A 27 3.76 17.03 11.31
CA ILE A 27 4.13 16.62 9.95
C ILE A 27 4.92 17.74 9.27
N ILE A 28 6.12 17.42 8.79
CA ILE A 28 7.02 18.38 8.14
C ILE A 28 6.51 18.67 6.72
N GLN A 29 6.09 19.92 6.48
CA GLN A 29 5.52 20.33 5.19
C GLN A 29 6.49 20.23 4.00
N HIS A 30 7.78 20.25 4.27
CA HIS A 30 8.84 20.12 3.26
C HIS A 30 9.46 18.71 3.20
N ALA A 31 8.85 17.69 3.81
CA ALA A 31 9.33 16.31 3.69
C ALA A 31 9.21 15.81 2.25
N HIS A 32 10.19 15.04 1.76
CA HIS A 32 10.11 14.45 0.42
C HIS A 32 8.85 13.61 0.24
N PHE A 33 8.53 12.76 1.21
CA PHE A 33 7.27 12.03 1.30
C PHE A 33 7.06 11.50 2.72
N THR A 34 5.83 11.10 3.01
CA THR A 34 5.46 10.30 4.19
C THR A 34 5.27 8.85 3.77
N ILE A 35 5.90 7.91 4.49
CA ILE A 35 5.72 6.46 4.29
C ILE A 35 4.46 6.02 5.03
N CYS A 36 3.46 5.56 4.29
CA CYS A 36 2.21 5.05 4.86
C CYS A 36 2.22 3.52 4.82
N ALA A 37 2.61 2.90 5.94
CA ALA A 37 2.73 1.45 6.10
C ALA A 37 1.37 0.74 6.27
N MET A 38 0.52 0.81 5.24
CA MET A 38 -0.86 0.32 5.28
C MET A 38 -0.99 -1.16 5.64
N SER A 39 -0.09 -2.02 5.15
CA SER A 39 -0.10 -3.46 5.40
C SER A 39 0.38 -3.86 6.80
N SER A 40 1.04 -2.96 7.54
CA SER A 40 1.65 -3.29 8.83
C SER A 40 0.65 -3.12 9.98
N PRO A 41 0.33 -4.19 10.74
CA PRO A 41 -0.58 -4.10 11.87
C PRO A 41 0.07 -3.48 13.11
N SER A 42 1.39 -3.51 13.26
CA SER A 42 2.10 -2.98 14.43
C SER A 42 3.55 -2.61 14.11
N CYS A 43 4.23 -1.87 14.99
CA CYS A 43 5.65 -1.53 14.83
C CYS A 43 6.57 -2.76 14.77
N HIS A 44 6.16 -3.90 15.35
CA HIS A 44 6.94 -5.14 15.37
C HIS A 44 6.91 -5.89 14.03
N GLN A 45 6.02 -5.52 13.10
CA GLN A 45 5.86 -6.19 11.81
C GLN A 45 6.14 -5.24 10.65
N GLY A 46 7.05 -5.63 9.74
CA GLY A 46 7.41 -4.85 8.56
C GLY A 46 6.25 -4.71 7.56
N PHE A 47 6.36 -3.72 6.68
CA PHE A 47 5.41 -3.47 5.58
C PHE A 47 5.93 -3.88 4.20
N LEU A 48 7.22 -4.21 4.07
CA LEU A 48 7.81 -4.79 2.85
C LEU A 48 7.57 -6.31 2.75
N GLY A 49 6.90 -6.89 3.75
CA GLY A 49 6.60 -8.32 3.85
C GLY A 49 5.30 -8.76 3.17
N ARG A 50 5.14 -10.09 3.07
CA ARG A 50 4.06 -10.88 2.43
C ARG A 50 3.09 -10.13 1.49
N ARG A 51 3.42 -10.22 0.20
CA ARG A 51 2.53 -9.92 -0.94
C ARG A 51 1.28 -10.81 -0.87
N GLN A 52 0.08 -10.27 -1.15
CA GLN A 52 -1.09 -11.11 -1.37
C GLN A 52 -0.82 -12.12 -2.50
N VAL A 53 -1.36 -13.33 -2.36
CA VAL A 53 -1.31 -14.33 -3.43
C VAL A 53 -2.19 -13.83 -4.56
N THR A 54 -1.56 -13.47 -5.68
CA THR A 54 -2.22 -13.19 -6.95
C THR A 54 -2.13 -14.43 -7.83
N LEU A 55 -3.18 -14.70 -8.60
CA LEU A 55 -3.18 -15.73 -9.63
C LEU A 55 -3.30 -15.06 -10.99
N ASP A 56 -2.25 -15.16 -11.80
CA ASP A 56 -2.24 -14.64 -13.15
C ASP A 56 -2.79 -15.70 -14.11
N VAL A 57 -3.90 -15.39 -14.75
CA VAL A 57 -4.57 -16.26 -15.73
C VAL A 57 -4.40 -15.64 -17.11
N ALA A 58 -3.47 -16.18 -17.89
CA ALA A 58 -3.32 -15.81 -19.28
C ALA A 58 -4.58 -16.18 -20.07
N PHE A 59 -5.01 -15.31 -20.97
CA PHE A 59 -6.13 -15.57 -21.86
C PHE A 59 -5.80 -15.18 -23.29
N ARG A 60 -6.48 -15.86 -24.22
CA ARG A 60 -6.54 -15.50 -25.63
C ARG A 60 -8.00 -15.58 -26.05
N SER A 61 -8.49 -14.52 -26.68
CA SER A 61 -9.86 -14.48 -27.17
C SER A 61 -10.06 -15.51 -28.27
N THR A 62 -11.08 -16.35 -28.13
CA THR A 62 -11.52 -17.30 -29.16
C THR A 62 -12.30 -16.61 -30.29
N LEU A 63 -12.86 -15.43 -30.03
CA LEU A 63 -13.62 -14.64 -31.00
C LEU A 63 -12.72 -13.71 -31.83
N TYR A 64 -11.59 -13.26 -31.27
CA TYR A 64 -10.65 -12.37 -31.94
C TYR A 64 -9.21 -12.70 -31.50
N PRO A 65 -8.51 -13.59 -32.22
CA PRO A 65 -7.18 -14.10 -31.84
C PRO A 65 -6.09 -13.07 -31.51
N PRO A 66 -6.09 -11.84 -32.07
CA PRO A 66 -5.15 -10.80 -31.67
C PRO A 66 -5.34 -10.26 -30.24
N VAL A 67 -6.54 -10.41 -29.65
CA VAL A 67 -6.78 -10.01 -28.26
C VAL A 67 -6.29 -11.13 -27.34
N GLN A 68 -5.19 -10.86 -26.66
CA GLN A 68 -4.60 -11.70 -25.63
C GLN A 68 -4.16 -10.83 -24.46
N GLY A 69 -4.08 -11.40 -23.28
CA GLY A 69 -3.67 -10.68 -22.09
C GLY A 69 -3.62 -11.60 -20.87
N THR A 70 -3.55 -10.98 -19.69
CA THR A 70 -3.50 -11.69 -18.42
C THR A 70 -4.52 -11.08 -17.48
N TYR A 71 -5.35 -11.91 -16.87
CA TYR A 71 -6.18 -11.52 -15.74
C TYR A 71 -5.42 -11.79 -14.45
N THR A 72 -5.16 -10.76 -13.66
CA THR A 72 -4.61 -10.92 -12.31
C THR A 72 -5.77 -11.06 -11.33
N LEU A 73 -6.00 -12.29 -10.85
CA LEU A 73 -7.00 -12.56 -9.83
C LEU A 73 -6.40 -12.32 -8.45
N ILE A 74 -7.05 -11.44 -7.68
CA ILE A 74 -6.66 -11.11 -6.31
C ILE A 74 -7.63 -11.83 -5.37
N LEU A 75 -7.11 -12.70 -4.52
CA LEU A 75 -7.91 -13.31 -3.46
C LEU A 75 -8.29 -12.25 -2.43
N THR A 76 -9.49 -11.70 -2.58
CA THR A 76 -10.18 -11.00 -1.51
C THR A 76 -10.79 -12.09 -0.63
N GLY A 77 -10.44 -12.15 0.67
CA GLY A 77 -11.17 -13.01 1.62
C GLY A 77 -12.67 -12.70 1.56
N LEU A 78 -13.54 -13.54 2.16
CA LEU A 78 -15.03 -13.46 2.18
C LEU A 78 -15.61 -12.13 2.71
N HIS A 79 -15.21 -11.01 2.14
CA HIS A 79 -15.69 -9.68 2.41
C HIS A 79 -16.82 -9.42 1.43
N LYS A 80 -17.99 -9.14 2.01
CA LYS A 80 -19.26 -8.76 1.39
C LYS A 80 -19.11 -8.17 -0.01
N LYS A 81 -19.90 -8.71 -0.93
CA LYS A 81 -20.26 -8.19 -2.27
C LYS A 81 -19.77 -6.74 -2.45
N VAL A 82 -18.65 -6.57 -3.15
CA VAL A 82 -18.13 -5.25 -3.50
C VAL A 82 -19.05 -4.68 -4.57
N GLU A 83 -19.94 -3.79 -4.17
CA GLU A 83 -20.75 -2.98 -5.08
C GLU A 83 -19.83 -1.87 -5.63
N TYR A 84 -19.58 -1.89 -6.94
CA TYR A 84 -18.81 -0.86 -7.64
C TYR A 84 -19.50 0.52 -7.49
N PRO A 85 -18.74 1.64 -7.45
CA PRO A 85 -17.60 1.91 -8.32
C PRO A 85 -16.30 2.32 -7.60
N PHE A 86 -15.92 1.64 -6.52
CA PHE A 86 -14.68 1.98 -5.81
C PHE A 86 -13.48 1.17 -6.31
N ASP A 87 -12.36 1.86 -6.55
CA ASP A 87 -11.08 1.28 -6.91
C ASP A 87 -10.56 0.34 -5.79
N PRO A 88 -9.90 -0.78 -6.13
CA PRO A 88 -9.37 -1.72 -5.14
C PRO A 88 -8.45 -1.08 -4.09
N HIS A 89 -7.76 0.00 -4.46
CA HIS A 89 -6.84 0.73 -3.60
C HIS A 89 -7.57 1.54 -2.52
N SER A 90 -8.67 2.26 -2.84
CA SER A 90 -9.46 2.97 -1.82
C SER A 90 -10.08 2.04 -0.80
N ILE A 91 -10.51 0.84 -1.21
CA ILE A 91 -11.05 -0.18 -0.30
C ILE A 91 -9.95 -0.64 0.66
N GLU A 92 -8.74 -0.87 0.16
CA GLU A 92 -7.61 -1.27 0.98
C GLU A 92 -7.18 -0.17 1.94
N LEU A 93 -7.05 1.07 1.46
CA LEU A 93 -6.73 2.25 2.26
C LEU A 93 -7.71 2.38 3.43
N ARG A 94 -9.01 2.39 3.14
CA ARG A 94 -10.08 2.55 4.13
C ARG A 94 -10.06 1.47 5.21
N ASN A 95 -9.82 0.22 4.81
CA ASN A 95 -9.86 -0.94 5.72
C ASN A 95 -8.51 -1.25 6.39
N SER A 96 -7.43 -0.58 5.98
CA SER A 96 -6.07 -0.87 6.45
C SER A 96 -5.92 -0.67 7.96
N PRO A 97 -5.08 -1.49 8.64
CA PRO A 97 -4.69 -1.26 10.03
C PRO A 97 -4.10 0.14 10.27
N TRP A 98 -3.37 0.70 9.30
CA TRP A 98 -2.86 2.07 9.36
C TRP A 98 -4.01 3.07 9.54
N ASN A 99 -5.05 3.00 8.69
CA ASN A 99 -6.17 3.95 8.72
C ASN A 99 -7.03 3.91 10.01
N LYS A 100 -6.81 2.94 10.89
CA LYS A 100 -7.46 2.84 12.21
C LYS A 100 -6.67 3.52 13.33
N ARG A 101 -5.47 4.04 13.07
CA ARG A 101 -4.60 4.68 14.07
C ARG A 101 -4.98 6.15 14.25
N GLY A 102 -5.05 6.63 15.49
CA GLY A 102 -5.54 7.97 15.80
C GLY A 102 -4.77 9.12 15.14
N TRP A 103 -3.45 8.98 14.95
CA TRP A 103 -2.62 10.01 14.31
C TRP A 103 -2.70 10.04 12.77
N VAL A 104 -3.35 9.05 12.13
CA VAL A 104 -3.41 8.98 10.67
C VAL A 104 -4.22 10.10 10.04
N PHE A 105 -5.18 10.66 10.76
CA PHE A 105 -5.91 11.84 10.27
C PHE A 105 -4.95 13.01 9.97
N GLN A 106 -3.98 13.26 10.86
CA GLN A 106 -2.99 14.33 10.67
C GLN A 106 -2.07 14.02 9.48
N GLU A 107 -1.62 12.77 9.34
CA GLU A 107 -0.83 12.36 8.17
C GLU A 107 -1.60 12.53 6.86
N GLN A 108 -2.88 12.19 6.85
CA GLN A 108 -3.71 12.30 5.66
C GLN A 108 -3.95 13.75 5.24
N ALA A 109 -4.22 14.62 6.21
CA ALA A 109 -4.55 16.02 5.98
C ALA A 109 -3.31 16.91 5.70
N LEU A 110 -2.19 16.64 6.37
CA LEU A 110 -1.02 17.52 6.31
C LEU A 110 0.08 17.02 5.38
N SER A 111 0.19 15.71 5.13
CA SER A 111 1.21 15.23 4.20
C SER A 111 0.82 15.50 2.75
N THR A 112 1.61 16.33 2.09
CA THR A 112 1.43 16.70 0.67
C THR A 112 1.85 15.59 -0.29
N ARG A 113 2.70 14.65 0.16
CA ARG A 113 3.29 13.57 -0.66
C ARG A 113 3.32 12.28 0.15
N LYS A 114 2.49 11.31 -0.21
CA LYS A 114 2.33 10.04 0.53
C LYS A 114 2.72 8.85 -0.36
N LEU A 115 3.48 7.93 0.21
CA LEU A 115 3.88 6.69 -0.44
C LEU A 115 3.28 5.52 0.33
N PHE A 116 2.25 4.92 -0.26
CA PHE A 116 1.44 3.87 0.37
C PHE A 116 2.03 2.49 0.13
N PHE A 117 2.25 1.74 1.20
CA PHE A 117 2.68 0.34 1.15
C PHE A 117 1.53 -0.56 1.60
N GLY A 118 0.72 -0.98 0.63
CA GLY A 118 -0.37 -1.95 0.80
C GLY A 118 0.11 -3.40 0.74
N GLY A 119 -0.79 -4.32 1.11
CA GLY A 119 -0.64 -5.75 0.91
C GLY A 119 -1.10 -6.22 -0.49
N ARG A 120 -1.86 -5.38 -1.22
CA ARG A 120 -2.28 -5.68 -2.60
C ARG A 120 -1.34 -5.08 -3.63
N ILE A 121 -1.04 -5.85 -4.67
CA ILE A 121 -0.44 -5.32 -5.89
C ILE A 121 -1.61 -4.79 -6.73
N VAL A 122 -1.65 -3.49 -6.97
CA VAL A 122 -2.41 -2.95 -8.09
C VAL A 122 -1.44 -2.97 -9.28
N PRO A 123 -1.62 -3.85 -10.29
CA PRO A 123 -0.81 -3.77 -11.49
C PRO A 123 -1.02 -2.38 -12.12
N LEU A 124 0.09 -1.70 -12.39
CA LEU A 124 0.13 -0.43 -13.14
C LEU A 124 -0.28 -0.65 -14.59
#